data_AF-A0A367LUN9-F1
#
_entry.id   AF-A0A367LUN9-F1
#
_cell.length_a   1.000
_cell.length_b   1.000
_cell.length_c   1.000
_cell.angle_alpha   90.00
_cell.angle_beta   90.00
_cell.angle_gamma   90.00
#
_symmetry.space_group_name_H-M   'P 1'
#
loop_
_entity.id
_entity.type
_entity.pdbx_description
1 polymer ?
#
loop_
_entity_poly.entity_id
_entity_poly.type
_entity_poly.pdbx_seq_one_letter_code
_entity_poly.pdbx_strand_id
1 'polypeptide(L)'
;DLHAADADYAIGCTYKYLNGGPGSPAYVWVAPRLRERVWQPLSGWFGHSRQFAMEPRYQPGEGITRFLCGTQPITSLALVECGLDIFARTDMQRLRD
;
A
#
# COMPACT_ATOMS: atom_id res chain seq x y z
N ASP A 1 1.23 15.84 -4.34
CA ASP A 1 1.14 15.74 -2.88
C ASP A 1 -0.30 15.44 -2.50
N LEU A 2 -0.56 14.27 -1.88
CA LEU A 2 -1.91 13.88 -1.47
C LEU A 2 -2.40 14.65 -0.23
N HIS A 3 -1.47 15.10 0.62
CA HIS A 3 -1.80 15.91 1.80
C HIS A 3 -2.21 17.32 1.39
N ALA A 4 -1.44 17.99 0.53
CA ALA A 4 -1.78 19.32 0.04
C ALA A 4 -3.09 19.36 -0.77
N ALA A 5 -3.45 18.24 -1.41
CA ALA A 5 -4.71 18.09 -2.14
C ALA A 5 -5.91 17.74 -1.24
N ASP A 6 -5.71 17.57 0.07
CA ASP A 6 -6.72 17.05 1.02
C ASP A 6 -7.45 15.80 0.53
N ALA A 7 -6.71 14.89 -0.12
CA ALA A 7 -7.29 13.66 -0.64
C ALA A 7 -7.77 12.75 0.51
N ASP A 8 -8.86 12.02 0.29
CA ASP A 8 -9.34 11.01 1.25
C ASP A 8 -8.64 9.66 1.07
N TYR A 9 -8.53 9.21 -0.19
CA TYR A 9 -8.00 7.93 -0.59
C TYR A 9 -7.24 8.08 -1.91
N ALA A 10 -6.26 7.20 -2.12
CA ALA A 10 -5.62 7.04 -3.43
C ALA A 10 -5.24 5.57 -3.64
N ILE A 11 -5.30 5.14 -4.90
CA ILE A 11 -4.81 3.82 -5.35
C ILE A 11 -3.95 4.02 -6.59
N GLY A 12 -3.02 3.10 -6.82
CA GLY A 12 -2.20 3.15 -8.02
C GLY A 12 -1.44 1.87 -8.28
N CYS A 13 -0.84 1.80 -9.47
CA CYS A 13 -0.09 0.65 -9.93
C CYS A 13 1.42 0.88 -9.77
N THR A 14 2.17 -0.20 -9.52
CA THR A 14 3.64 -0.17 -9.53
C THR A 14 4.24 -0.61 -10.87
N TYR A 15 3.47 -1.31 -11.71
CA TYR A 15 3.96 -1.88 -12.98
C TYR A 15 4.06 -0.87 -14.14
N LYS A 16 3.61 0.38 -13.96
CA LYS A 16 3.65 1.44 -15.00
C LYS A 16 4.92 2.27 -14.83
N TYR A 17 4.77 3.58 -14.61
CA TYR A 17 5.89 4.50 -14.43
C TYR A 17 6.83 4.14 -13.27
N LEU A 18 6.36 3.38 -12.28
CA LEU A 18 7.18 2.91 -11.16
C LEU A 18 8.02 1.67 -11.51
N ASN A 19 7.92 1.12 -12.72
CA ASN A 19 8.79 0.08 -13.27
C ASN A 19 8.94 -1.20 -12.41
N GLY A 20 7.92 -1.59 -11.64
CA GLY A 20 7.98 -2.72 -10.71
C GLY A 20 7.92 -4.13 -11.34
N GLY A 21 7.82 -4.22 -12.67
CA GLY A 21 7.71 -5.47 -13.40
C GLY A 21 6.27 -5.88 -13.76
N PRO A 22 6.09 -6.97 -14.54
CA PRO A 22 4.79 -7.36 -15.09
C PRO A 22 3.80 -7.75 -13.99
N GLY A 23 2.71 -6.99 -13.86
CA GLY A 23 1.65 -7.27 -12.88
C GLY A 23 2.05 -7.08 -11.43
N SER A 24 3.11 -6.30 -11.14
CA SER A 24 3.59 -6.07 -9.79
C SER A 24 2.52 -5.44 -8.87
N PRO A 25 2.54 -5.74 -7.55
CA PRO A 25 1.49 -5.34 -6.61
C PRO A 25 1.17 -3.84 -6.64
N ALA A 26 -0.12 -3.51 -6.59
CA ALA A 26 -0.60 -2.13 -6.47
C ALA A 26 -0.30 -1.53 -5.07
N TYR A 27 -0.55 -0.23 -4.91
CA TYR A 27 -0.53 0.45 -3.62
C TYR A 27 -1.87 1.11 -3.30
N VAL A 28 -2.10 1.35 -2.01
CA VAL A 28 -3.23 2.12 -1.49
C VAL A 28 -2.71 3.12 -0.44
N TRP A 29 -3.28 4.32 -0.45
CA TRP A 29 -3.08 5.33 0.56
C TRP A 29 -4.44 5.76 1.10
N VAL A 30 -4.50 6.00 2.41
CA VAL A 30 -5.69 6.45 3.14
C VAL A 30 -5.26 7.62 4.00
N ALA A 31 -6.01 8.72 3.95
CA ALA A 31 -5.71 9.88 4.76
C ALA A 31 -5.63 9.51 6.26
N PRO A 32 -4.64 10.03 7.02
CA PRO A 32 -4.51 9.71 8.44
C PRO A 32 -5.77 10.00 9.26
N ARG A 33 -6.54 11.03 8.89
CA ARG A 33 -7.81 11.40 9.53
C ARG A 33 -8.95 10.40 9.31
N LEU A 34 -8.81 9.44 8.38
CA LEU A 34 -9.82 8.44 8.05
C LEU A 34 -9.41 7.01 8.39
N ARG A 35 -8.11 6.68 8.36
CA ARG A 35 -7.61 5.29 8.41
C ARG A 35 -8.18 4.45 9.57
N GLU A 36 -8.45 5.05 10.73
CA GLU A 36 -9.00 4.37 11.90
C GLU A 36 -10.54 4.46 12.01
N ARG A 37 -11.15 5.40 11.29
CA ARG A 37 -12.60 5.67 11.32
C ARG A 37 -13.40 4.85 10.31
N VAL A 38 -12.72 4.24 9.33
CA VAL A 38 -13.37 3.54 8.23
C VAL A 38 -13.09 2.05 8.27
N TRP A 39 -14.01 1.28 7.71
CA TRP A 39 -13.90 -0.16 7.59
C TRP A 39 -13.73 -0.55 6.12
N GLN A 40 -12.72 -1.36 5.83
CA GLN A 40 -12.51 -1.94 4.51
C GLN A 40 -13.05 -3.39 4.51
N PRO A 41 -13.83 -3.81 3.50
CA PRO A 41 -14.56 -5.08 3.53
C PRO A 41 -13.70 -6.32 3.25
N LEU A 42 -12.47 -6.15 2.75
CA LEU A 42 -11.51 -7.20 2.45
C LEU A 42 -10.60 -7.46 3.67
N SER A 43 -11.19 -7.75 4.83
CA SER A 43 -10.53 -7.92 6.12
C SER A 43 -9.82 -9.27 6.24
N GLY A 44 -8.71 -9.43 5.51
CA GLY A 44 -7.90 -10.64 5.54
C GLY A 44 -6.87 -10.67 6.69
N TRP A 45 -6.29 -11.85 6.89
CA TRP A 45 -5.41 -12.14 8.03
C TRP A 45 -4.15 -11.27 8.11
N PHE A 46 -3.61 -10.78 6.99
CA PHE A 46 -2.46 -9.85 7.02
C PHE A 46 -2.82 -8.49 7.62
N GLY A 47 -4.08 -8.08 7.52
CA GLY A 47 -4.59 -6.85 8.13
C GLY A 47 -5.05 -7.03 9.57
N HIS A 48 -4.90 -8.21 10.16
CA HIS A 48 -5.26 -8.50 11.55
C HIS A 48 -4.13 -8.02 12.50
N SER A 49 -4.48 -7.43 13.65
CA SER A 49 -3.50 -6.99 14.66
C SER A 49 -2.67 -8.14 15.23
N ARG A 50 -3.23 -9.36 15.23
CA ARG A 50 -2.63 -10.60 15.74
C ARG A 50 -2.70 -11.71 14.69
N GLN A 51 -1.94 -11.58 13.61
CA GLN A 51 -2.06 -12.39 12.38
C GLN A 51 -2.09 -13.92 12.60
N PHE A 52 -1.36 -14.41 13.60
CA PHE A 52 -1.21 -15.85 13.88
C PHE A 52 -2.01 -16.35 15.09
N ALA A 53 -2.75 -15.47 15.78
CA ALA A 53 -3.53 -15.88 16.96
C ALA A 53 -4.73 -16.78 16.61
N MET A 54 -5.12 -16.86 15.33
CA MET A 54 -6.25 -17.64 14.82
C MET A 54 -7.56 -17.41 15.60
N GLU A 55 -7.75 -16.18 16.08
CA GLU A 55 -8.96 -15.80 16.81
C GLU A 55 -10.17 -15.75 15.87
N PRO A 56 -11.37 -16.19 16.30
CA PRO A 56 -12.57 -16.14 15.46
C PRO A 56 -13.02 -14.70 15.12
N ARG A 57 -12.61 -13.71 15.91
CA ARG A 57 -12.97 -12.30 15.71
C ARG A 57 -11.81 -11.54 15.12
N TYR A 58 -12.06 -10.90 13.98
CA TYR A 58 -11.09 -10.02 13.35
C TYR A 58 -10.92 -8.71 14.14
N GLN A 59 -9.68 -8.38 14.47
CA GLN A 59 -9.26 -7.09 15.02
C GLN A 59 -8.35 -6.40 13.99
N PRO A 60 -8.71 -5.23 13.46
CA PRO A 60 -7.89 -4.53 12.48
C PRO A 60 -6.54 -4.11 13.08
N GLY A 61 -5.47 -4.24 12.29
CA GLY A 61 -4.18 -3.65 12.62
C GLY A 61 -4.22 -2.12 12.68
N GLU A 62 -3.22 -1.52 13.30
CA GLU A 62 -3.13 -0.07 13.40
C GLU A 62 -2.76 0.59 12.06
N GLY A 63 -3.33 1.77 11.82
CA GLY A 63 -3.01 2.58 10.66
C GLY A 63 -3.32 1.90 9.31
N ILE A 64 -2.41 2.05 8.34
CA ILE A 64 -2.63 1.55 6.97
C ILE A 64 -2.55 0.01 6.87
N THR A 65 -1.95 -0.67 7.87
CA THR A 65 -1.78 -2.13 7.85
C THR A 65 -3.09 -2.88 7.76
N ARG A 66 -4.19 -2.32 8.28
CA ARG A 66 -5.55 -2.89 8.17
C ARG A 66 -6.09 -3.01 6.75
N PHE A 67 -5.46 -2.39 5.77
CA PHE A 67 -5.79 -2.51 4.33
C PHE A 67 -5.05 -3.66 3.65
N LEU A 68 -4.14 -4.34 4.35
CA LEU A 68 -3.62 -5.64 3.91
C LEU A 68 -4.69 -6.72 4.07
N CYS A 69 -4.61 -7.76 3.24
CA CYS A 69 -5.60 -8.83 3.20
C CYS A 69 -4.95 -10.21 3.28
N GLY A 70 -4.39 -10.71 2.18
CA GLY A 70 -3.73 -12.02 2.12
C GLY A 70 -2.21 -11.94 2.05
N THR A 71 -1.58 -13.11 1.96
CA THR A 71 -0.15 -13.23 1.64
C THR A 71 0.12 -12.65 0.26
N GLN A 72 1.18 -11.85 0.14
CA GLN A 72 1.56 -11.19 -1.11
C GLN A 72 2.47 -12.07 -1.97
N PRO A 73 2.48 -11.91 -3.31
CA PRO A 73 3.38 -12.65 -4.20
C PRO A 73 4.81 -12.12 -4.07
N ILE A 74 5.57 -12.66 -3.10
CA ILE A 74 6.83 -12.09 -2.61
C ILE A 74 7.85 -11.79 -3.72
N THR A 75 8.04 -12.69 -4.69
CA THR A 75 9.00 -12.45 -5.80
C THR A 75 8.63 -11.21 -6.61
N SER A 76 7.34 -11.04 -6.95
CA SER A 76 6.88 -9.88 -7.72
C SER A 76 6.87 -8.61 -6.88
N LEU A 77 6.55 -8.73 -5.59
CA LEU A 77 6.62 -7.61 -4.64
C LEU A 77 8.06 -7.09 -4.47
N ALA A 78 9.04 -7.99 -4.36
CA ALA A 78 10.45 -7.62 -4.20
C ALA A 78 10.98 -6.80 -5.38
N LEU A 79 10.53 -7.09 -6.61
CA LEU A 79 10.97 -6.36 -7.80
C LEU A 79 10.46 -4.91 -7.85
N VAL A 80 9.44 -4.55 -7.07
CA VAL A 80 8.98 -3.16 -6.96
C VAL A 80 10.09 -2.25 -6.43
N GLU A 81 10.91 -2.76 -5.50
CA GLU A 81 12.02 -2.00 -4.89
C GLU A 81 13.02 -1.52 -5.94
N CYS A 82 13.38 -2.38 -6.90
CA CYS A 82 14.31 -2.04 -7.98
C CYS A 82 13.82 -0.83 -8.82
N GLY A 83 12.51 -0.72 -9.04
CA GLY A 83 11.92 0.43 -9.73
C GLY A 83 12.01 1.70 -8.89
N LEU A 84 11.70 1.62 -7.60
CA LEU A 84 11.75 2.74 -6.66
C LEU A 84 13.17 3.26 -6.43
N ASP A 85 14.18 2.38 -6.44
CA ASP A 85 15.60 2.74 -6.31
C ASP A 85 16.08 3.70 -7.41
N ILE A 86 15.47 3.67 -8.60
CA ILE A 86 15.77 4.59 -9.68
C ILE A 86 15.25 5.99 -9.33
N PHE A 87 14.02 6.08 -8.82
CA PHE A 87 13.42 7.35 -8.39
C PHE A 87 14.18 7.95 -7.20
N ALA A 88 14.75 7.14 -6.32
CA ALA A 88 15.57 7.61 -5.20
C ALA A 88 16.84 8.38 -5.63
N ARG A 89 17.25 8.29 -6.91
CA ARG A 89 18.41 9.01 -7.46
C ARG A 89 18.06 10.39 -8.04
N THR A 90 16.79 10.74 -8.05
CA THR A 90 16.27 12.02 -8.56
C THR A 90 15.04 12.45 -7.74
N ASP A 91 14.29 13.44 -8.20
CA ASP A 91 13.02 13.85 -7.62
C ASP A 91 11.93 14.00 -8.69
N MET A 92 10.68 14.10 -8.24
CA MET A 92 9.53 14.18 -9.14
C MET A 92 9.44 15.50 -9.92
N GLN A 93 10.10 16.57 -9.45
CA GLN A 93 10.12 17.84 -10.17
C GLN A 93 11.05 17.73 -11.39
N ARG A 94 12.27 17.22 -11.19
CA ARG A 94 13.25 16.99 -12.27
C ARG A 94 12.78 16.00 -13.32
N LEU A 95 11.95 15.02 -12.94
CA LEU A 95 11.34 14.08 -13.90
C LEU A 95 10.20 14.70 -14.71
N ARG A 96 9.57 15.75 -14.17
CA ARG A 96 8.44 16.43 -14.81
C ARG A 96 8.89 17.46 -15.84
N ASP A 97 9.99 18.14 -15.56
CA ASP A 97 10.63 19.13 -16.44
C ASP A 97 11.24 18.47 -17.68
#